data_AF-A0A5B9QGK7-F1
#
_entry.id   AF-A0A5B9QGK7-F1
#
_cell.length_a   1.000
_cell.length_b   1.000
_cell.length_c   1.000
_cell.angle_alpha   90.00
_cell.angle_beta   90.00
_cell.angle_gamma   90.00
#
_symmetry.space_group_name_H-M   'P 1'
#
loop_
_entity.id
_entity.type
_entity.pdbx_description
1 polymer ?
#
loop_
_entity_poly.entity_id
_entity_poly.type
_entity_poly.pdbx_seq_one_letter_code
_entity_poly.pdbx_strand_id
1 'polypeptide(L)'
;MFLLYPRWSVLYGLLCVLVAYPAYAQINESVGAAAANRREDVLQMQRLLNAVPDLSGGPKQRLDEDGKVGPQTLAAIKRFQRMQLGFEDGRVDPQGKTELRLMRLAGKHVLLGGADTEVEKQMAELTSAFASIAVSVDGKTVFVRPPYHINAGRRKANAEANRKANPAIRKLLYNAPGSVEVANGKATPDQMRHVLQAAIDADLVSPLTPQGIRDFLATYGISTDCSGLAARACNQLYPDAPLDVVNKANTAYLAKLPSVASPADLKAGHMMVKGGSHVRLLTDVDVTPEGIEFTTLESTASKLFPNGDGIGERRWRFPDPERFDQLQEMKGNRFVEASSYDQAYIYTSRK
;
A
#
# COMPACT_ATOMS: atom_id res chain seq x y z
N MET A 1 -43.13 -50.28 -34.71
CA MET A 1 -43.81 -49.13 -34.06
C MET A 1 -42.73 -48.09 -33.76
N PHE A 2 -42.43 -47.24 -34.74
CA PHE A 2 -41.40 -46.20 -34.66
C PHE A 2 -42.05 -44.91 -34.13
N LEU A 3 -41.62 -44.42 -32.97
CA LEU A 3 -42.06 -43.15 -32.40
C LEU A 3 -41.12 -42.03 -32.83
N LEU A 4 -41.68 -41.10 -33.60
CA LEU A 4 -41.07 -39.83 -34.02
C LEU A 4 -40.95 -38.89 -32.81
N TYR A 5 -39.76 -38.37 -32.54
CA TYR A 5 -39.55 -37.21 -31.66
C TYR A 5 -39.39 -35.94 -32.52
N PRO A 6 -40.07 -34.82 -32.20
CA PRO A 6 -39.84 -33.55 -32.87
C PRO A 6 -38.62 -32.83 -32.29
N ARG A 7 -37.79 -32.29 -33.19
CA ARG A 7 -36.67 -31.40 -32.90
C ARG A 7 -37.18 -30.04 -32.40
N TRP A 8 -36.74 -29.62 -31.22
CA TRP A 8 -36.80 -28.23 -30.78
C TRP A 8 -35.38 -27.67 -30.75
N SER A 9 -35.05 -26.85 -31.74
CA SER A 9 -33.83 -26.05 -31.76
C SER A 9 -34.07 -24.80 -30.90
N VAL A 10 -33.52 -24.77 -29.69
CA VAL A 10 -33.48 -23.54 -28.88
C VAL A 10 -32.22 -22.77 -29.26
N LEU A 11 -32.41 -21.74 -30.08
CA LEU A 11 -31.42 -20.68 -30.30
C LEU A 11 -31.31 -19.87 -28.99
N TYR A 12 -30.23 -20.08 -28.22
CA TYR A 12 -29.86 -19.12 -27.18
C TYR A 12 -29.19 -17.93 -27.86
N GLY A 13 -29.98 -16.89 -28.13
CA GLY A 13 -29.47 -15.56 -28.43
C GLY A 13 -28.74 -15.02 -27.22
N LEU A 14 -27.42 -14.93 -27.32
CA LEU A 14 -26.56 -14.28 -26.33
C LEU A 14 -26.85 -12.77 -26.36
N LEU A 15 -27.84 -12.33 -25.57
CA LEU A 15 -28.09 -10.91 -25.34
C LEU A 15 -26.98 -10.39 -24.42
N CYS A 16 -25.90 -9.90 -25.04
CA CYS A 16 -24.84 -9.18 -24.35
C CYS A 16 -25.41 -7.85 -23.84
N VAL A 17 -25.93 -7.84 -22.61
CA VAL A 17 -26.29 -6.61 -21.92
C VAL A 17 -24.99 -5.93 -21.52
N LEU A 18 -24.54 -4.98 -22.36
CA LEU A 18 -23.52 -4.00 -21.99
C LEU A 18 -24.11 -3.12 -20.88
N VAL A 19 -23.87 -3.50 -19.62
CA VAL A 19 -24.09 -2.60 -18.50
C VAL A 19 -23.00 -1.52 -18.60
N ALA A 20 -23.36 -0.34 -19.09
CA ALA A 20 -22.51 0.84 -19.00
C ALA A 20 -22.36 1.22 -17.51
N TYR A 21 -21.23 0.86 -16.92
CA TYR A 21 -20.86 1.32 -15.59
C TYR A 21 -20.59 2.83 -15.63
N PRO A 22 -21.10 3.61 -14.67
CA PRO A 22 -20.88 5.05 -14.68
C PRO A 22 -19.39 5.36 -14.41
N ALA A 23 -18.77 6.05 -15.36
CA ALA A 23 -17.36 6.44 -15.44
C ALA A 23 -16.96 7.52 -14.41
N TYR A 24 -17.08 7.25 -13.12
CA TYR A 24 -17.07 8.32 -12.11
C TYR A 24 -15.69 8.76 -11.58
N ALA A 25 -14.59 8.35 -12.20
CA ALA A 25 -13.28 8.63 -11.62
C ALA A 25 -12.16 8.97 -12.62
N GLN A 26 -12.34 8.76 -13.93
CA GLN A 26 -11.32 9.08 -14.95
C GLN A 26 -11.54 10.43 -15.61
N ILE A 27 -10.43 11.10 -15.95
CA ILE A 27 -10.38 12.24 -16.88
C ILE A 27 -10.50 11.73 -18.31
N ASN A 28 -11.19 12.51 -19.15
CA ASN A 28 -11.39 12.17 -20.57
C ASN A 28 -10.27 12.74 -21.45
N GLU A 29 -9.68 13.86 -21.06
CA GLU A 29 -8.57 14.50 -21.74
C GLU A 29 -7.44 14.85 -20.75
N SER A 30 -6.28 15.16 -21.31
CA SER A 30 -5.10 15.55 -20.52
C SER A 30 -5.34 16.81 -19.67
N VAL A 31 -4.79 16.81 -18.45
CA VAL A 31 -4.81 17.92 -17.47
C VAL A 31 -3.39 18.35 -17.11
N GLY A 32 -3.15 19.65 -16.94
CA GLY A 32 -1.86 20.21 -16.52
C GLY A 32 -1.10 20.94 -17.62
N ALA A 33 0.22 20.77 -17.65
CA ALA A 33 1.12 21.44 -18.57
C ALA A 33 0.87 21.00 -20.03
N ALA A 34 0.72 21.98 -20.93
CA ALA A 34 0.48 21.78 -22.37
C ALA A 34 -0.69 20.82 -22.69
N ALA A 35 -1.66 20.74 -21.77
CA ALA A 35 -2.76 19.78 -21.81
C ALA A 35 -4.07 20.43 -22.27
N ALA A 36 -5.08 19.59 -22.56
CA ALA A 36 -6.40 20.06 -23.02
C ALA A 36 -7.14 20.86 -21.94
N ASN A 37 -6.95 20.50 -20.66
CA ASN A 37 -7.48 21.22 -19.51
C ASN A 37 -9.00 21.43 -19.56
N ARG A 38 -9.75 20.40 -19.99
CA ARG A 38 -11.21 20.44 -19.89
C ARG A 38 -11.63 20.64 -18.44
N ARG A 39 -12.54 21.59 -18.21
CA ARG A 39 -12.96 22.02 -16.87
C ARG A 39 -13.33 20.84 -15.95
N GLU A 40 -14.06 19.86 -16.46
CA GLU A 40 -14.51 18.68 -15.70
C GLU A 40 -13.34 17.79 -15.26
N ASP A 41 -12.42 17.50 -16.18
CA ASP A 41 -11.20 16.73 -15.91
C ASP A 41 -10.30 17.43 -14.89
N VAL A 42 -10.16 18.76 -15.01
CA VAL A 42 -9.38 19.56 -14.06
C VAL A 42 -9.99 19.52 -12.66
N LEU A 43 -11.32 19.66 -12.57
CA LEU A 43 -12.05 19.62 -11.31
C LEU A 43 -11.88 18.27 -10.61
N GLN A 44 -11.95 17.19 -11.39
CA GLN A 44 -11.70 15.85 -10.93
C GLN A 44 -10.26 15.67 -10.44
N MET A 45 -9.29 16.20 -11.17
CA MET A 45 -7.88 16.14 -10.79
C MET A 45 -7.60 16.92 -9.49
N GLN A 46 -8.19 18.10 -9.32
CA GLN A 46 -8.11 18.88 -8.08
C GLN A 46 -8.68 18.11 -6.88
N ARG A 47 -9.82 17.44 -7.06
CA ARG A 47 -10.42 16.56 -6.04
C ARG A 47 -9.51 15.40 -5.66
N LEU A 48 -8.95 14.72 -6.67
CA LEU A 48 -8.03 13.60 -6.45
C LEU A 48 -6.78 14.07 -5.70
N LEU A 49 -6.16 15.17 -6.13
CA LEU A 49 -5.00 15.76 -5.46
C LEU A 49 -5.32 16.13 -4.00
N ASN A 50 -6.46 16.78 -3.75
CA ASN A 50 -6.91 17.15 -2.41
C ASN A 50 -7.21 15.95 -1.49
N ALA A 51 -7.46 14.77 -2.06
CA ALA A 51 -7.69 13.55 -1.29
C ALA A 51 -6.39 12.83 -0.91
N VAL A 52 -5.26 13.14 -1.56
CA VAL A 52 -3.96 12.57 -1.22
C VAL A 52 -3.38 13.30 -0.01
N PRO A 53 -2.91 12.60 1.04
CA PRO A 53 -2.21 13.23 2.16
C PRO A 53 -0.96 14.00 1.72
N ASP A 54 -0.62 15.10 2.40
CA ASP A 54 0.57 15.91 2.10
C ASP A 54 1.86 15.06 2.09
N LEU A 55 2.01 14.17 3.08
CA LEU A 55 3.14 13.22 3.18
C LEU A 55 3.20 12.22 2.02
N SER A 56 2.10 12.04 1.29
CA SER A 56 1.96 11.12 0.16
C SER A 56 1.89 11.84 -1.19
N GLY A 57 2.25 13.12 -1.28
CA GLY A 57 2.34 13.83 -2.57
C GLY A 57 1.22 14.84 -2.79
N GLY A 58 0.22 14.87 -1.93
CA GLY A 58 -0.88 15.84 -2.00
C GLY A 58 -0.43 17.30 -1.82
N PRO A 59 -1.31 18.26 -2.09
CA PRO A 59 -0.98 19.68 -1.98
C PRO A 59 -0.83 20.09 -0.50
N LYS A 60 0.18 20.92 -0.18
CA LYS A 60 0.42 21.42 1.20
C LYS A 60 -0.74 22.25 1.74
N GLN A 61 -1.38 22.99 0.84
CA GLN A 61 -2.62 23.73 1.07
C GLN A 61 -3.65 23.16 0.10
N ARG A 62 -4.87 22.86 0.56
CA ARG A 62 -5.92 22.35 -0.33
C ARG A 62 -6.13 23.31 -1.50
N LEU A 63 -6.26 22.74 -2.69
CA LEU A 63 -6.55 23.45 -3.92
C LEU A 63 -8.02 23.85 -3.94
N ASP A 64 -8.30 25.00 -4.54
CA ASP A 64 -9.66 25.35 -4.93
C ASP A 64 -10.12 24.43 -6.06
N GLU A 65 -11.29 23.79 -5.88
CA GLU A 65 -11.90 22.90 -6.87
C GLU A 65 -12.70 23.73 -7.90
N ASP A 66 -12.01 24.56 -8.67
CA ASP A 66 -12.60 25.53 -9.59
C ASP A 66 -12.60 25.10 -11.07
N GLY A 67 -11.98 23.95 -11.36
CA GLY A 67 -11.82 23.42 -12.71
C GLY A 67 -10.82 24.19 -13.57
N LYS A 68 -9.91 24.97 -12.96
CA LYS A 68 -8.86 25.72 -13.66
C LYS A 68 -7.47 25.21 -13.29
N VAL A 69 -6.62 25.05 -14.31
CA VAL A 69 -5.19 24.73 -14.09
C VAL A 69 -4.43 26.01 -13.82
N GLY A 70 -4.50 26.48 -12.57
CA GLY A 70 -3.66 27.57 -12.07
C GLY A 70 -2.27 27.10 -11.61
N PRO A 71 -1.39 28.03 -11.20
CA PRO A 71 -0.06 27.71 -10.70
C PRO A 71 -0.06 26.71 -9.53
N GLN A 72 -1.08 26.77 -8.67
CA GLN A 72 -1.23 25.85 -7.53
C GLN A 72 -1.58 24.43 -7.98
N THR A 73 -2.57 24.27 -8.88
CA THR A 73 -2.92 22.96 -9.45
C THR A 73 -1.70 22.34 -10.14
N LEU A 74 -0.97 23.12 -10.94
CA LEU A 74 0.22 22.64 -11.63
C LEU A 74 1.34 22.25 -10.67
N ALA A 75 1.60 23.06 -9.63
CA ALA A 75 2.58 22.73 -8.60
C ALA A 75 2.20 21.46 -7.82
N ALA A 76 0.91 21.25 -7.55
CA ALA A 76 0.41 20.06 -6.90
C ALA A 76 0.62 18.81 -7.77
N ILE A 77 0.31 18.87 -9.07
CA ILE A 77 0.57 17.77 -10.01
C ILE A 77 2.06 17.42 -10.02
N LYS A 78 2.94 18.42 -10.22
CA LYS A 78 4.39 18.21 -10.23
C LYS A 78 4.91 17.60 -8.94
N ARG A 79 4.47 18.14 -7.79
CA ARG A 79 4.84 17.61 -6.47
C ARG A 79 4.41 16.16 -6.33
N PHE A 80 3.17 15.85 -6.69
CA PHE A 80 2.64 14.50 -6.63
C PHE A 80 3.47 13.54 -7.49
N GLN A 81 3.69 13.88 -8.76
CA GLN A 81 4.50 13.07 -9.67
C GLN A 81 5.91 12.86 -9.12
N ARG A 82 6.57 13.90 -8.60
CA ARG A 82 7.93 13.78 -8.05
C ARG A 82 7.98 12.83 -6.86
N MET A 83 6.99 12.93 -5.97
CA MET A 83 6.93 12.12 -4.75
C MET A 83 6.52 10.66 -5.03
N GLN A 84 5.64 10.44 -6.01
CA GLN A 84 5.01 9.13 -6.24
C GLN A 84 5.61 8.36 -7.42
N LEU A 85 6.11 9.06 -8.44
CA LEU A 85 6.55 8.49 -9.71
C LEU A 85 7.98 8.87 -10.08
N GLY A 86 8.59 9.80 -9.33
CA GLY A 86 9.97 10.22 -9.49
C GLY A 86 10.26 11.18 -10.66
N PHE A 87 9.25 11.59 -11.42
CA PHE A 87 9.33 12.62 -12.48
C PHE A 87 8.35 13.79 -12.18
N GLU A 88 8.41 14.92 -12.89
CA GLU A 88 7.47 16.05 -12.66
C GLU A 88 7.23 16.95 -13.89
N ASP A 89 6.75 16.35 -14.97
CA ASP A 89 6.40 17.09 -16.20
C ASP A 89 5.19 18.03 -16.02
N GLY A 90 4.38 17.82 -14.98
CA GLY A 90 3.18 18.59 -14.70
C GLY A 90 2.00 18.25 -15.58
N ARG A 91 2.05 17.13 -16.33
CA ARG A 91 0.99 16.67 -17.23
C ARG A 91 0.39 15.35 -16.73
N VAL A 92 -0.93 15.27 -16.73
CA VAL A 92 -1.69 14.07 -16.42
C VAL A 92 -2.45 13.68 -17.68
N ASP A 93 -2.12 12.54 -18.25
CA ASP A 93 -2.85 11.97 -19.39
C ASP A 93 -3.91 10.96 -18.91
N PRO A 94 -5.05 10.84 -19.62
CA PRO A 94 -6.06 9.83 -19.33
C PRO A 94 -5.42 8.44 -19.29
N GLN A 95 -5.76 7.66 -18.26
CA GLN A 95 -5.23 6.32 -17.99
C GLN A 95 -3.70 6.28 -17.83
N GLY A 96 -3.07 7.44 -17.69
CA GLY A 96 -1.64 7.56 -17.50
C GLY A 96 -1.19 7.29 -16.07
N LYS A 97 0.11 7.07 -15.89
CA LYS A 97 0.74 6.76 -14.59
C LYS A 97 0.32 7.73 -13.47
N THR A 98 0.24 9.03 -13.78
CA THR A 98 -0.16 10.06 -12.81
C THR A 98 -1.59 9.91 -12.35
N GLU A 99 -2.53 9.73 -13.29
CA GLU A 99 -3.95 9.57 -12.95
C GLU A 99 -4.17 8.29 -12.14
N LEU A 100 -3.70 7.15 -12.65
CA LEU A 100 -3.94 5.86 -11.99
C LEU A 100 -3.40 5.86 -10.55
N ARG A 101 -2.21 6.44 -10.34
CA ARG A 101 -1.62 6.55 -9.01
C ARG A 101 -2.39 7.52 -8.11
N LEU A 102 -2.89 8.64 -8.64
CA LEU A 102 -3.74 9.59 -7.89
C LEU A 102 -5.03 8.92 -7.43
N MET A 103 -5.69 8.24 -8.35
CA MET A 103 -6.94 7.55 -8.09
C MET A 103 -6.78 6.48 -7.02
N ARG A 104 -5.71 5.66 -7.10
CA ARG A 104 -5.35 4.68 -6.07
C ARG A 104 -5.17 5.34 -4.69
N LEU A 105 -4.41 6.43 -4.60
CA LEU A 105 -4.15 7.12 -3.32
C LEU A 105 -5.34 7.93 -2.80
N ALA A 106 -6.24 8.37 -3.67
CA ALA A 106 -7.47 9.08 -3.32
C ALA A 106 -8.62 8.14 -2.93
N GLY A 107 -8.39 6.82 -2.89
CA GLY A 107 -9.42 5.82 -2.61
C GLY A 107 -10.50 5.73 -3.70
N LYS A 108 -10.26 6.30 -4.89
CA LYS A 108 -11.15 6.20 -6.05
C LYS A 108 -10.61 5.12 -6.97
N HIS A 109 -11.13 3.90 -6.89
CA HIS A 109 -10.70 2.82 -7.77
C HIS A 109 -11.04 3.12 -9.23
N VAL A 110 -10.05 3.00 -10.13
CA VAL A 110 -10.22 3.00 -11.58
C VAL A 110 -10.28 1.58 -12.09
N LEU A 111 -11.14 1.33 -13.07
CA LEU A 111 -11.24 0.07 -13.81
C LEU A 111 -10.24 -0.03 -14.99
N LEU A 112 -9.04 0.51 -14.85
CA LEU A 112 -8.00 0.39 -15.90
C LEU A 112 -6.61 0.30 -15.25
N GLY A 113 -6.13 -0.93 -15.00
CA GLY A 113 -4.71 -1.25 -14.85
C GLY A 113 -4.14 -1.04 -13.46
N GLY A 114 -4.64 -1.77 -12.45
CA GLY A 114 -3.94 -1.91 -11.17
C GLY A 114 -4.81 -1.79 -9.90
N ALA A 115 -6.13 -1.92 -10.06
CA ALA A 115 -6.97 -2.54 -9.03
C ALA A 115 -8.04 -3.36 -9.75
N ASP A 116 -7.60 -4.10 -10.77
CA ASP A 116 -8.45 -4.84 -11.68
C ASP A 116 -8.97 -6.11 -11.01
N THR A 117 -8.27 -6.58 -9.98
CA THR A 117 -8.69 -7.73 -9.19
C THR A 117 -9.17 -7.31 -7.80
N GLU A 118 -10.09 -8.10 -7.23
CA GLU A 118 -10.52 -7.95 -5.84
C GLU A 118 -9.34 -8.03 -4.86
N VAL A 119 -8.33 -8.84 -5.20
CA VAL A 119 -7.09 -8.97 -4.45
C VAL A 119 -6.32 -7.65 -4.38
N GLU A 120 -6.14 -6.96 -5.51
CA GLU A 120 -5.46 -5.66 -5.54
C GLU A 120 -6.20 -4.59 -4.73
N LYS A 121 -7.53 -4.60 -4.76
CA LYS A 121 -8.34 -3.69 -3.92
C LYS A 121 -8.07 -3.93 -2.44
N GLN A 122 -8.13 -5.18 -2.00
CA GLN A 122 -7.84 -5.55 -0.62
C GLN A 122 -6.40 -5.17 -0.22
N MET A 123 -5.43 -5.34 -1.13
CA MET A 123 -4.04 -4.92 -0.90
C MET A 123 -3.85 -3.40 -0.87
N ALA A 124 -4.59 -2.65 -1.68
CA ALA A 124 -4.58 -1.19 -1.67
C ALA A 124 -5.20 -0.65 -0.37
N GLU A 125 -6.29 -1.25 0.13
CA GLU A 125 -6.90 -0.92 1.42
C GLU A 125 -5.93 -1.18 2.57
N LEU A 126 -5.30 -2.36 2.60
CA LEU A 126 -4.29 -2.73 3.59
C LEU A 126 -3.13 -1.73 3.58
N THR A 127 -2.63 -1.40 2.40
CA THR A 127 -1.52 -0.45 2.21
C THR A 127 -1.91 0.94 2.71
N SER A 128 -3.09 1.41 2.36
CA SER A 128 -3.60 2.73 2.76
C SER A 128 -3.75 2.82 4.28
N ALA A 129 -4.27 1.77 4.91
CA ALA A 129 -4.42 1.70 6.36
C ALA A 129 -3.07 1.80 7.09
N PHE A 130 -1.99 1.24 6.52
CA PHE A 130 -0.64 1.37 7.08
C PHE A 130 0.10 2.65 6.67
N ALA A 131 -0.26 3.28 5.57
CA ALA A 131 0.41 4.50 5.10
C ALA A 131 0.16 5.69 6.03
N SER A 132 -1.01 5.74 6.68
CA SER A 132 -1.45 6.91 7.43
C SER A 132 -2.42 6.57 8.56
N ILE A 133 -1.92 6.52 9.79
CA ILE A 133 -2.76 6.34 10.99
C ILE A 133 -3.26 7.72 11.43
N ALA A 134 -4.58 7.92 11.38
CA ALA A 134 -5.23 9.16 11.79
C ALA A 134 -5.52 9.16 13.30
N VAL A 135 -5.10 10.21 14.01
CA VAL A 135 -5.40 10.46 15.43
C VAL A 135 -5.87 11.90 15.63
N SER A 136 -6.59 12.17 16.72
CA SER A 136 -7.07 13.51 17.07
C SER A 136 -6.15 14.16 18.10
N VAL A 137 -5.65 15.36 17.78
CA VAL A 137 -4.83 16.21 18.64
C VAL A 137 -5.47 17.60 18.67
N ASP A 138 -5.96 18.04 19.82
CA ASP A 138 -6.61 19.35 19.99
C ASP A 138 -7.72 19.63 18.95
N GLY A 139 -8.52 18.60 18.64
CA GLY A 139 -9.59 18.67 17.65
C GLY A 139 -9.12 18.67 16.18
N LYS A 140 -7.81 18.50 15.92
CA LYS A 140 -7.23 18.39 14.58
C LYS A 140 -6.81 16.95 14.30
N THR A 141 -7.04 16.49 13.07
CA THR A 141 -6.53 15.20 12.62
C THR A 141 -5.04 15.30 12.33
N VAL A 142 -4.25 14.46 12.98
CA VAL A 142 -2.82 14.28 12.72
C VAL A 142 -2.61 12.89 12.14
N PHE A 143 -1.88 12.84 11.03
CA PHE A 143 -1.58 11.61 10.30
C PHE A 143 -0.17 11.13 10.61
N VAL A 144 -0.05 9.88 11.04
CA VAL A 144 1.22 9.29 11.50
C VAL A 144 1.50 8.02 10.71
N ARG A 145 2.69 7.94 10.11
CA ARG A 145 3.16 6.71 9.48
C ARG A 145 3.79 5.83 10.57
N PRO A 146 3.41 4.55 10.71
CA PRO A 146 3.98 3.66 11.70
C PRO A 146 5.48 3.42 11.40
N PRO A 147 6.32 3.32 12.45
CA PRO A 147 7.72 3.00 12.30
C PRO A 147 7.92 1.53 11.91
N TYR A 148 9.17 1.12 11.70
CA TYR A 148 9.50 -0.29 11.63
C TYR A 148 9.94 -0.79 12.99
N HIS A 149 9.41 -1.92 13.42
CA HIS A 149 9.87 -2.63 14.60
C HIS A 149 10.33 -4.04 14.25
N ILE A 150 11.51 -4.42 14.74
CA ILE A 150 11.99 -5.80 14.67
C ILE A 150 11.59 -6.47 15.97
N ASN A 151 10.89 -7.60 15.86
CA ASN A 151 10.42 -8.39 17.01
C ASN A 151 11.52 -9.29 17.63
N ALA A 152 12.76 -8.88 17.45
CA ALA A 152 13.98 -9.57 17.88
C ALA A 152 15.14 -8.59 18.06
N GLY A 153 16.18 -9.02 18.79
CA GLY A 153 17.41 -8.27 18.98
C GLY A 153 17.25 -6.98 19.79
N ARG A 154 18.14 -6.01 19.54
CA ARG A 154 18.28 -4.80 20.36
C ARG A 154 17.04 -3.91 20.35
N ARG A 155 16.35 -3.78 19.22
CA ARG A 155 15.14 -2.94 19.10
C ARG A 155 14.02 -3.43 20.02
N LYS A 156 13.76 -4.74 20.02
CA LYS A 156 12.79 -5.36 20.94
C LYS A 156 13.20 -5.18 22.40
N ALA A 157 14.45 -5.47 22.74
CA ALA A 157 14.96 -5.32 24.10
C ALA A 157 14.81 -3.88 24.62
N ASN A 158 15.10 -2.87 23.79
CA ASN A 158 14.92 -1.47 24.14
C ASN A 158 13.45 -1.11 24.36
N ALA A 159 12.54 -1.56 23.49
CA ALA A 159 11.11 -1.32 23.67
C ALA A 159 10.57 -1.96 24.96
N GLU A 160 11.00 -3.19 25.27
CA GLU A 160 10.64 -3.86 26.52
C GLU A 160 11.19 -3.13 27.75
N ALA A 161 12.44 -2.64 27.70
CA ALA A 161 13.03 -1.83 28.76
C ALA A 161 12.26 -0.52 28.98
N ASN A 162 11.91 0.19 27.90
CA ASN A 162 11.12 1.43 27.97
C ASN A 162 9.73 1.21 28.56
N ARG A 163 9.04 0.13 28.15
CA ARG A 163 7.74 -0.24 28.74
C ARG A 163 7.86 -0.59 30.22
N LYS A 164 8.91 -1.30 30.62
CA LYS A 164 9.17 -1.65 32.03
C LYS A 164 9.43 -0.39 32.87
N ALA A 165 10.15 0.58 32.32
CA ALA A 165 10.45 1.85 32.98
C ALA A 165 9.24 2.79 33.12
N ASN A 166 8.17 2.55 32.35
CA ASN A 166 6.99 3.42 32.33
C ASN A 166 5.69 2.62 32.64
N PRO A 167 5.28 2.52 33.93
CA PRO A 167 4.10 1.76 34.34
C PRO A 167 2.79 2.21 33.69
N ALA A 168 2.64 3.52 33.43
CA ALA A 168 1.45 4.06 32.75
C ALA A 168 1.33 3.50 31.33
N ILE A 169 2.44 3.51 30.57
CA ILE A 169 2.49 2.91 29.23
C ILE A 169 2.25 1.41 29.29
N ARG A 170 2.86 0.70 30.24
CA ARG A 170 2.63 -0.75 30.38
C ARG A 170 1.16 -1.07 30.63
N LYS A 171 0.49 -0.30 31.51
CA LYS A 171 -0.95 -0.45 31.79
C LYS A 171 -1.78 -0.16 30.53
N LEU A 172 -1.45 0.90 29.80
CA LEU A 172 -2.11 1.26 28.55
C LEU A 172 -2.00 0.12 27.52
N LEU A 173 -0.80 -0.41 27.29
CA LEU A 173 -0.58 -1.49 26.32
C LEU A 173 -1.27 -2.80 26.73
N TYR A 174 -1.33 -3.11 28.03
CA TYR A 174 -2.01 -4.30 28.54
C TYR A 174 -3.53 -4.24 28.30
N ASN A 175 -4.11 -3.04 28.42
CA ASN A 175 -5.53 -2.80 28.23
C ASN A 175 -5.93 -2.55 26.76
N ALA A 176 -4.96 -2.42 25.85
CA ALA A 176 -5.24 -2.16 24.44
C ALA A 176 -5.90 -3.40 23.77
N PRO A 177 -6.81 -3.20 22.80
CA PRO A 177 -7.28 -4.27 21.95
C PRO A 177 -6.11 -4.99 21.25
N GLY A 178 -6.08 -6.31 21.30
CA GLY A 178 -4.94 -7.10 20.79
C GLY A 178 -3.61 -6.76 21.46
N SER A 179 -3.62 -6.64 22.80
CA SER A 179 -2.45 -6.30 23.59
C SER A 179 -1.25 -7.22 23.33
N VAL A 180 -1.49 -8.49 22.99
CA VAL A 180 -0.41 -9.44 22.62
C VAL A 180 0.24 -9.02 21.31
N GLU A 181 -0.54 -8.71 20.27
CA GLU A 181 -0.03 -8.22 18.98
C GLU A 181 0.69 -6.88 19.13
N VAL A 182 0.10 -5.94 19.87
CA VAL A 182 0.71 -4.64 20.16
C VAL A 182 2.05 -4.81 20.87
N ALA A 183 2.10 -5.62 21.93
CA ALA A 183 3.32 -5.87 22.68
C ALA A 183 4.39 -6.59 21.84
N ASN A 184 3.98 -7.41 20.88
CA ASN A 184 4.91 -8.13 20.02
C ASN A 184 5.23 -7.40 18.72
N GLY A 185 4.90 -6.11 18.54
CA GLY A 185 5.22 -5.38 17.30
C GLY A 185 4.54 -5.99 16.07
N LYS A 186 3.29 -6.40 16.26
CA LYS A 186 2.41 -7.02 15.26
C LYS A 186 1.08 -6.27 15.11
N ALA A 187 0.92 -5.06 15.65
CA ALA A 187 -0.38 -4.37 15.73
C ALA A 187 -1.03 -4.14 14.34
N THR A 188 -2.36 -4.04 14.29
CA THR A 188 -3.09 -3.45 13.13
C THR A 188 -3.00 -1.93 13.17
N PRO A 189 -3.30 -1.23 12.06
CA PRO A 189 -3.50 0.21 12.07
C PRO A 189 -4.52 0.69 13.11
N ASP A 190 -5.64 -0.03 13.27
CA ASP A 190 -6.65 0.30 14.28
C ASP A 190 -6.17 0.12 15.71
N GLN A 191 -5.41 -0.94 16.00
CA GLN A 191 -4.82 -1.16 17.31
C GLN A 191 -3.79 -0.04 17.61
N MET A 192 -2.97 0.34 16.62
CA MET A 192 -2.05 1.46 16.77
C MET A 192 -2.80 2.78 17.00
N ARG A 193 -3.86 3.05 16.24
CA ARG A 193 -4.73 4.22 16.41
C ARG A 193 -5.31 4.29 17.82
N HIS A 194 -5.83 3.17 18.32
CA HIS A 194 -6.41 3.09 19.67
C HIS A 194 -5.36 3.38 20.75
N VAL A 195 -4.19 2.75 20.64
CA VAL A 195 -3.07 2.97 21.57
C VAL A 195 -2.59 4.43 21.54
N LEU A 196 -2.46 5.01 20.34
CA LEU A 196 -2.06 6.40 20.19
C LEU A 196 -3.07 7.37 20.77
N GLN A 197 -4.36 7.20 20.45
CA GLN A 197 -5.40 8.08 20.98
C GLN A 197 -5.44 8.01 22.51
N ALA A 198 -5.43 6.80 23.08
CA ALA A 198 -5.38 6.63 24.54
C ALA A 198 -4.13 7.24 25.18
N ALA A 199 -2.99 7.23 24.48
CA ALA A 199 -1.75 7.82 24.98
C ALA A 199 -1.76 9.35 24.90
N ILE A 200 -2.35 9.92 23.84
CA ILE A 200 -2.55 11.37 23.68
C ILE A 200 -3.52 11.87 24.76
N ASP A 201 -4.66 11.21 24.95
CA ASP A 201 -5.68 11.58 25.93
C ASP A 201 -5.16 11.51 27.38
N ALA A 202 -4.15 10.67 27.63
CA ALA A 202 -3.48 10.53 28.91
C ALA A 202 -2.21 11.38 29.07
N ASP A 203 -1.91 12.28 28.12
CA ASP A 203 -0.71 13.14 28.10
C ASP A 203 0.61 12.35 28.19
N LEU A 204 0.66 11.18 27.54
CA LEU A 204 1.82 10.28 27.53
C LEU A 204 2.69 10.43 26.26
N VAL A 205 2.29 11.31 25.33
CA VAL A 205 2.96 11.54 24.05
C VAL A 205 3.45 12.99 23.98
N SER A 206 4.75 13.19 23.78
CA SER A 206 5.31 14.53 23.58
C SER A 206 6.55 14.46 22.67
N PRO A 207 6.70 15.39 21.70
CA PRO A 207 5.75 16.43 21.32
C PRO A 207 4.56 15.88 20.51
N LEU A 208 3.43 16.58 20.50
CA LEU A 208 2.23 16.22 19.70
C LEU A 208 2.36 16.61 18.21
N THR A 209 3.52 16.35 17.62
CA THR A 209 3.79 16.49 16.19
C THR A 209 3.73 15.11 15.51
N PRO A 210 3.54 15.03 14.18
CA PRO A 210 3.60 13.74 13.48
C PRO A 210 4.86 12.92 13.81
N GLN A 211 6.01 13.59 13.94
CA GLN A 211 7.27 12.95 14.31
C GLN A 211 7.29 12.49 15.77
N GLY A 212 6.86 13.33 16.72
CA GLY A 212 6.84 12.94 18.14
C GLY A 212 5.88 11.78 18.43
N ILE A 213 4.72 11.74 17.76
CA ILE A 213 3.78 10.62 17.85
C ILE A 213 4.39 9.34 17.22
N ARG A 214 5.10 9.48 16.10
CA ARG A 214 5.83 8.36 15.50
C ARG A 214 6.96 7.85 16.40
N ASP A 215 7.68 8.75 17.05
CA ASP A 215 8.78 8.43 17.97
C ASP A 215 8.26 7.72 19.21
N PHE A 216 7.06 8.07 19.68
CA PHE A 216 6.36 7.31 20.72
C PHE A 216 6.12 5.85 20.30
N LEU A 217 5.57 5.62 19.10
CA LEU A 217 5.37 4.26 18.57
C LEU A 217 6.69 3.47 18.54
N ALA A 218 7.76 4.11 18.05
CA ALA A 218 9.07 3.48 17.91
C ALA A 218 9.68 3.14 19.28
N THR A 219 9.60 4.09 20.23
CA THR A 219 10.14 3.98 21.59
C THR A 219 9.55 2.80 22.34
N TYR A 220 8.24 2.58 22.19
CA TYR A 220 7.53 1.51 22.87
C TYR A 220 7.21 0.32 21.97
N GLY A 221 7.85 0.21 20.79
CA GLY A 221 7.73 -0.95 19.90
C GLY A 221 6.32 -1.27 19.43
N ILE A 222 5.50 -0.25 19.20
CA ILE A 222 4.12 -0.35 18.70
C ILE A 222 4.17 -0.20 17.18
N SER A 223 4.05 -1.31 16.45
CA SER A 223 4.33 -1.37 15.01
C SER A 223 3.85 -2.71 14.44
N THR A 224 4.09 -2.93 13.15
CA THR A 224 4.03 -4.24 12.49
C THR A 224 5.36 -4.54 11.79
N ASP A 225 5.98 -5.68 12.10
CA ASP A 225 7.13 -6.18 11.34
C ASP A 225 6.70 -6.82 10.00
N CYS A 226 7.68 -7.30 9.22
CA CYS A 226 7.43 -7.89 7.90
C CYS A 226 6.53 -9.14 7.96
N SER A 227 6.72 -10.03 8.93
CA SER A 227 5.95 -11.28 9.03
C SER A 227 4.55 -11.07 9.61
N GLY A 228 4.37 -10.09 10.49
CA GLY A 228 3.05 -9.64 10.95
C GLY A 228 2.26 -9.01 9.81
N LEU A 229 2.92 -8.18 9.00
CA LEU A 229 2.31 -7.55 7.83
C LEU A 229 1.85 -8.60 6.81
N ALA A 230 2.74 -9.56 6.48
CA ALA A 230 2.39 -10.64 5.55
C ALA A 230 1.30 -11.56 6.10
N ALA A 231 1.32 -11.90 7.40
CA ALA A 231 0.26 -12.70 8.00
C ALA A 231 -1.10 -11.99 7.96
N ARG A 232 -1.13 -10.67 8.17
CA ARG A 232 -2.37 -9.88 8.06
C ARG A 232 -2.89 -9.85 6.63
N ALA A 233 -2.02 -9.63 5.66
CA ALA A 233 -2.39 -9.71 4.24
C ALA A 233 -2.94 -11.10 3.88
N CYS A 234 -2.29 -12.17 4.36
CA CYS A 234 -2.78 -13.53 4.19
C CYS A 234 -4.17 -13.73 4.79
N ASN A 235 -4.43 -13.20 5.99
CA ASN A 235 -5.72 -13.40 6.65
C ASN A 235 -6.84 -12.60 5.97
N GLN A 236 -6.51 -11.46 5.37
CA GLN A 236 -7.45 -10.68 4.58
C GLN A 236 -7.81 -11.38 3.27
N LEU A 237 -6.82 -11.93 2.56
CA LEU A 237 -7.00 -12.61 1.29
C LEU A 237 -7.58 -14.02 1.42
N TYR A 238 -7.26 -14.72 2.51
CA TYR A 238 -7.59 -16.14 2.74
C TYR A 238 -8.21 -16.34 4.12
N PRO A 239 -9.44 -15.82 4.37
CA PRO A 239 -10.07 -15.84 5.69
C PRO A 239 -10.35 -17.25 6.21
N ASP A 240 -10.50 -18.24 5.33
CA ASP A 240 -10.78 -19.64 5.70
C ASP A 240 -9.55 -20.39 6.25
N ALA A 241 -8.35 -19.81 6.10
CA ALA A 241 -7.10 -20.39 6.60
C ALA A 241 -6.23 -19.30 7.23
N PRO A 242 -6.63 -18.71 8.37
CA PRO A 242 -5.87 -17.63 8.97
C PRO A 242 -4.52 -18.12 9.51
N LEU A 243 -3.49 -17.33 9.31
CA LEU A 243 -2.21 -17.44 10.00
C LEU A 243 -2.30 -16.77 11.37
N ASP A 244 -1.67 -17.37 12.37
CA ASP A 244 -1.42 -16.72 13.65
C ASP A 244 -0.42 -15.57 13.44
N VAL A 245 -0.91 -14.32 13.58
CA VAL A 245 -0.11 -13.11 13.32
C VAL A 245 1.08 -12.96 14.27
N VAL A 246 1.00 -13.53 15.49
CA VAL A 246 2.11 -13.47 16.46
C VAL A 246 3.11 -14.60 16.29
N ASN A 247 2.82 -15.58 15.43
CA ASN A 247 3.72 -16.70 15.17
C ASN A 247 5.00 -16.24 14.44
N LYS A 248 6.13 -16.45 15.11
CA LYS A 248 7.46 -16.13 14.55
C LYS A 248 7.86 -17.02 13.37
N ALA A 249 7.23 -18.18 13.22
CA ALA A 249 7.48 -19.12 12.13
C ALA A 249 6.79 -18.73 10.81
N ASN A 250 5.99 -17.67 10.78
CA ASN A 250 5.26 -17.28 9.57
C ASN A 250 6.17 -17.12 8.37
N THR A 251 7.30 -16.42 8.49
CA THR A 251 8.20 -16.24 7.34
C THR A 251 8.78 -17.57 6.84
N ALA A 252 9.08 -18.51 7.74
CA ALA A 252 9.56 -19.84 7.38
C ALA A 252 8.46 -20.70 6.73
N TYR A 253 7.20 -20.52 7.15
CA TYR A 253 6.04 -21.13 6.50
C TYR A 253 5.84 -20.54 5.09
N LEU A 254 5.85 -19.21 4.95
CA LEU A 254 5.69 -18.53 3.68
C LEU A 254 6.78 -18.92 2.68
N ALA A 255 8.02 -19.14 3.13
CA ALA A 255 9.11 -19.62 2.29
C ALA A 255 8.90 -21.05 1.73
N LYS A 256 7.95 -21.83 2.28
CA LYS A 256 7.63 -23.19 1.85
C LYS A 256 6.36 -23.27 0.99
N LEU A 257 5.69 -22.15 0.77
CA LEU A 257 4.55 -22.08 -0.13
C LEU A 257 5.00 -22.40 -1.57
N PRO A 258 4.09 -22.87 -2.44
CA PRO A 258 4.40 -23.10 -3.85
C PRO A 258 5.07 -21.90 -4.50
N SER A 259 6.21 -22.14 -5.17
CA SER A 259 6.91 -21.11 -5.93
C SER A 259 6.09 -20.68 -7.15
N VAL A 260 6.15 -19.39 -7.46
CA VAL A 260 5.71 -18.84 -8.74
C VAL A 260 6.73 -19.25 -9.80
N ALA A 261 6.28 -19.70 -10.98
CA ALA A 261 7.17 -20.31 -11.98
C ALA A 261 7.95 -19.25 -12.78
N SER A 262 7.30 -18.16 -13.20
CA SER A 262 7.92 -17.05 -13.91
C SER A 262 7.39 -15.69 -13.45
N PRO A 263 8.09 -14.58 -13.75
CA PRO A 263 7.57 -13.23 -13.54
C PRO A 263 6.18 -12.99 -14.15
N ALA A 264 5.88 -13.57 -15.32
CA ALA A 264 4.58 -13.45 -15.98
C ALA A 264 3.42 -14.01 -15.14
N ASP A 265 3.71 -14.95 -14.23
CA ASP A 265 2.73 -15.55 -13.33
C ASP A 265 2.53 -14.74 -12.04
N LEU A 266 3.26 -13.64 -11.83
CA LEU A 266 3.11 -12.81 -10.64
C LEU A 266 1.71 -12.17 -10.58
N LYS A 267 1.16 -12.11 -9.37
CA LYS A 267 -0.13 -11.49 -9.08
C LYS A 267 -0.05 -10.76 -7.75
N ALA A 268 -0.94 -9.79 -7.54
CA ALA A 268 -1.14 -9.25 -6.20
C ALA A 268 -1.48 -10.37 -5.21
N GLY A 269 -1.09 -10.21 -3.95
CA GLY A 269 -1.20 -11.24 -2.92
C GLY A 269 -0.09 -12.30 -2.96
N HIS A 270 0.72 -12.39 -4.03
CA HIS A 270 1.96 -13.16 -4.00
C HIS A 270 3.00 -12.52 -3.07
N MET A 271 4.03 -13.27 -2.68
CA MET A 271 5.02 -12.83 -1.71
C MET A 271 6.44 -13.02 -2.23
N MET A 272 7.28 -12.02 -1.99
CA MET A 272 8.74 -12.19 -2.08
C MET A 272 9.24 -12.63 -0.71
N VAL A 273 9.86 -13.81 -0.62
CA VAL A 273 10.42 -14.32 0.64
C VAL A 273 11.94 -14.49 0.50
N LYS A 274 12.70 -14.06 1.51
CA LYS A 274 14.15 -14.20 1.53
C LYS A 274 14.62 -14.99 2.75
N GLY A 275 15.21 -16.15 2.49
CA GLY A 275 15.87 -16.98 3.50
C GLY A 275 14.99 -17.28 4.73
N GLY A 276 13.67 -17.31 4.57
CA GLY A 276 12.72 -17.46 5.67
C GLY A 276 12.78 -16.37 6.76
N SER A 277 13.39 -15.21 6.47
CA SER A 277 13.67 -14.15 7.46
C SER A 277 13.06 -12.80 7.11
N HIS A 278 12.82 -12.54 5.82
CA HIS A 278 12.16 -11.33 5.35
C HIS A 278 11.08 -11.70 4.33
N VAL A 279 9.98 -10.93 4.34
CA VAL A 279 8.89 -11.06 3.38
C VAL A 279 8.45 -9.68 2.88
N ARG A 280 8.14 -9.61 1.59
CA ARG A 280 7.43 -8.50 0.94
C ARG A 280 6.14 -9.04 0.34
N LEU A 281 5.12 -8.20 0.33
CA LEU A 281 3.82 -8.53 -0.24
C LEU A 281 3.66 -7.83 -1.57
N LEU A 282 3.34 -8.54 -2.64
CA LEU A 282 2.99 -7.92 -3.92
C LEU A 282 1.59 -7.33 -3.78
N THR A 283 1.47 -6.02 -3.99
CA THR A 283 0.18 -5.31 -3.92
C THR A 283 -0.45 -5.11 -5.28
N ASP A 284 0.33 -5.24 -6.34
CA ASP A 284 -0.01 -4.81 -7.70
C ASP A 284 1.00 -5.40 -8.69
N VAL A 285 0.55 -5.85 -9.85
CA VAL A 285 1.40 -6.41 -10.93
C VAL A 285 0.86 -5.98 -12.29
N ASP A 286 1.73 -5.38 -13.11
CA ASP A 286 1.43 -4.86 -14.42
C ASP A 286 2.29 -5.54 -15.49
N VAL A 287 1.66 -5.98 -16.57
CA VAL A 287 2.35 -6.45 -17.78
C VAL A 287 2.54 -5.25 -18.69
N THR A 288 3.79 -4.90 -18.98
CA THR A 288 4.17 -3.75 -19.82
C THR A 288 4.99 -4.20 -21.03
N PRO A 289 5.10 -3.38 -22.08
CA PRO A 289 6.04 -3.65 -23.17
C PRO A 289 7.49 -3.81 -22.70
N GLU A 290 7.85 -3.19 -21.58
CA GLU A 290 9.19 -3.25 -20.98
C GLU A 290 9.39 -4.41 -19.98
N GLY A 291 8.41 -5.30 -19.83
CA GLY A 291 8.45 -6.46 -18.95
C GLY A 291 7.36 -6.46 -17.87
N ILE A 292 7.60 -7.18 -16.78
CA ILE A 292 6.67 -7.28 -15.65
C ILE A 292 7.04 -6.25 -14.60
N GLU A 293 6.20 -5.23 -14.41
CA GLU A 293 6.34 -4.29 -13.31
C GLU A 293 5.45 -4.70 -12.14
N PHE A 294 5.88 -4.44 -10.91
CA PHE A 294 5.06 -4.76 -9.75
C PHE A 294 5.40 -3.89 -8.55
N THR A 295 4.43 -3.73 -7.65
CA THR A 295 4.61 -2.99 -6.40
C THR A 295 4.64 -3.97 -5.24
N THR A 296 5.56 -3.75 -4.31
CA THR A 296 5.55 -4.47 -3.04
C THR A 296 5.31 -3.55 -1.87
N LEU A 297 4.53 -4.01 -0.90
CA LEU A 297 4.51 -3.48 0.45
C LEU A 297 5.54 -4.21 1.32
N GLU A 298 6.44 -3.45 1.94
CA GLU A 298 7.44 -4.00 2.86
C GLU A 298 7.53 -3.19 4.15
N SER A 299 7.88 -3.88 5.24
CA SER A 299 8.19 -3.28 6.53
C SER A 299 9.70 -3.38 6.74
N THR A 300 10.42 -2.25 6.71
CA THR A 300 11.90 -2.23 6.65
C THR A 300 12.53 -1.22 7.61
N ALA A 301 13.69 -1.58 8.18
CA ALA A 301 14.55 -0.71 8.98
C ALA A 301 15.28 0.35 8.14
N SER A 302 15.17 0.28 6.82
CA SER A 302 15.95 1.12 5.93
C SER A 302 15.46 2.57 5.97
N LYS A 303 16.40 3.52 5.92
CA LYS A 303 16.11 4.96 5.74
C LYS A 303 15.73 5.31 4.28
N LEU A 304 15.30 4.32 3.50
CA LEU A 304 14.98 4.49 2.08
C LEU A 304 13.75 5.38 1.87
N PHE A 305 12.86 5.49 2.86
CA PHE A 305 11.73 6.41 2.77
C PHE A 305 12.11 7.81 3.26
N PRO A 306 11.53 8.88 2.69
CA PRO A 306 11.79 10.27 3.11
C PRO A 306 11.64 10.51 4.62
N ASN A 307 10.87 9.67 5.32
CA ASN A 307 10.59 9.74 6.75
C ASN A 307 11.23 8.58 7.57
N GLY A 308 12.25 7.91 7.04
CA GLY A 308 13.00 6.85 7.74
C GLY A 308 12.44 5.44 7.57
N ASP A 309 12.51 4.64 8.64
CA ASP A 309 12.08 3.24 8.65
C ASP A 309 10.55 3.08 8.75
N GLY A 310 10.00 1.94 8.34
CA GLY A 310 8.57 1.67 8.44
C GLY A 310 8.00 0.80 7.33
N ILE A 311 6.68 0.83 7.23
CA ILE A 311 5.93 0.16 6.17
C ILE A 311 5.83 1.08 4.98
N GLY A 312 6.19 0.62 3.79
CA GLY A 312 6.08 1.40 2.56
C GLY A 312 6.16 0.55 1.30
N GLU A 313 5.90 1.22 0.18
CA GLU A 313 5.88 0.59 -1.13
C GLU A 313 7.22 0.73 -1.85
N ARG A 314 7.57 -0.28 -2.65
CA ARG A 314 8.65 -0.22 -3.64
C ARG A 314 8.15 -0.75 -4.97
N ARG A 315 8.61 -0.13 -6.05
CA ARG A 315 8.28 -0.52 -7.42
C ARG A 315 9.46 -1.26 -8.04
N TRP A 316 9.14 -2.37 -8.69
CA TRP A 316 10.10 -3.31 -9.24
C TRP A 316 9.77 -3.62 -10.69
N ARG A 317 10.75 -4.16 -11.41
CA ARG A 317 10.56 -4.66 -12.77
C ARG A 317 11.43 -5.88 -13.05
N PHE A 318 10.85 -6.86 -13.73
CA PHE A 318 11.56 -7.90 -14.46
C PHE A 318 11.49 -7.58 -15.95
N PRO A 319 12.62 -7.26 -16.62
CA PRO A 319 12.62 -7.02 -18.06
C PRO A 319 12.25 -8.26 -18.88
N ASP A 320 12.64 -9.45 -18.41
CA ASP A 320 12.29 -10.73 -19.01
C ASP A 320 11.09 -11.33 -18.25
N PRO A 321 9.93 -11.53 -18.91
CA PRO A 321 8.74 -12.09 -18.25
C PRO A 321 8.88 -13.57 -17.89
N GLU A 322 9.88 -14.28 -18.41
CA GLU A 322 10.06 -15.73 -18.22
C GLU A 322 11.10 -16.08 -17.15
N ARG A 323 11.88 -15.10 -16.68
CA ARG A 323 13.04 -15.35 -15.81
C ARG A 323 13.08 -14.45 -14.58
N PHE A 324 13.21 -15.05 -13.40
CA PHE A 324 13.47 -14.36 -12.14
C PHE A 324 14.95 -13.94 -12.00
N ASP A 325 15.49 -13.26 -13.01
CA ASP A 325 16.80 -12.62 -12.95
C ASP A 325 16.72 -11.15 -13.40
N GLN A 326 17.80 -10.41 -13.18
CA GLN A 326 17.88 -8.99 -13.54
C GLN A 326 16.75 -8.14 -12.91
N LEU A 327 16.32 -8.46 -11.68
CA LEU A 327 15.35 -7.64 -10.96
C LEU A 327 15.83 -6.19 -10.93
N GLN A 328 14.94 -5.26 -11.24
CA GLN A 328 15.21 -3.83 -11.19
C GLN A 328 14.33 -3.15 -10.15
N GLU A 329 14.86 -2.12 -9.49
CA GLU A 329 14.14 -1.26 -8.56
C GLU A 329 13.96 0.13 -9.18
N MET A 330 12.78 0.72 -9.03
CA MET A 330 12.56 2.12 -9.35
C MET A 330 13.32 3.03 -8.37
N LYS A 331 14.24 3.85 -8.88
CA LYS A 331 14.94 4.90 -8.12
C LYS A 331 14.81 6.23 -8.85
N GLY A 332 14.13 7.18 -8.21
CA GLY A 332 13.72 8.40 -8.92
C GLY A 332 12.77 8.02 -10.05
N ASN A 333 13.06 8.45 -11.27
CA ASN A 333 12.27 8.19 -12.48
C ASN A 333 12.76 7.02 -13.34
N ARG A 334 13.70 6.19 -12.85
CA ARG A 334 14.28 5.11 -13.64
C ARG A 334 14.38 3.82 -12.86
N PHE A 335 14.18 2.72 -13.57
CA PHE A 335 14.54 1.39 -13.08
C PHE A 335 16.05 1.21 -13.16
N VAL A 336 16.64 0.76 -12.06
CA VAL A 336 18.06 0.37 -11.98
C VAL A 336 18.16 -1.04 -11.45
N GLU A 337 19.26 -1.73 -11.74
CA GLU A 337 19.50 -3.08 -11.21
C GLU A 337 19.36 -3.10 -9.68
N ALA A 338 18.56 -4.04 -9.19
CA ALA A 338 18.36 -4.26 -7.78
C ALA A 338 19.62 -4.87 -7.15
N SER A 339 19.80 -4.63 -5.86
CA SER A 339 20.97 -5.15 -5.14
C SER A 339 21.01 -6.69 -5.18
N SER A 340 22.20 -7.29 -5.06
CA SER A 340 22.32 -8.75 -4.89
C SER A 340 21.52 -9.27 -3.70
N TYR A 341 21.29 -8.42 -2.69
CA TYR A 341 20.40 -8.71 -1.59
C TYR A 341 18.94 -8.89 -2.07
N ASP A 342 18.45 -8.04 -2.96
CA ASP A 342 17.09 -8.09 -3.52
C ASP A 342 16.93 -9.17 -4.60
N GLN A 343 17.99 -9.50 -5.34
CA GLN A 343 17.98 -10.61 -6.30
C GLN A 343 17.78 -11.99 -5.62
N ALA A 344 18.10 -12.12 -4.33
CA ALA A 344 18.05 -13.38 -3.60
C ALA A 344 16.65 -13.77 -3.07
N TYR A 345 15.59 -13.04 -3.47
CA TYR A 345 14.23 -13.36 -3.07
C TYR A 345 13.65 -14.48 -3.95
N ILE A 346 12.88 -15.36 -3.32
CA ILE A 346 11.99 -16.31 -4.03
C ILE A 346 10.57 -15.75 -4.05
N TYR A 347 9.80 -16.14 -5.06
CA TYR A 347 8.43 -15.70 -5.25
C TYR A 347 7.48 -16.85 -4.95
N THR A 348 6.54 -16.63 -4.05
CA THR A 348 5.65 -17.67 -3.54
C THR A 348 4.19 -17.25 -3.66
N SER A 349 3.32 -18.25 -3.84
CA SER A 349 1.87 -18.07 -3.95
C SER A 349 1.16 -18.90 -2.88
N ARG A 350 0.13 -18.32 -2.27
CA ARG A 350 -0.81 -19.05 -1.43
C ARG A 350 -2.02 -19.39 -2.30
N LYS A 351 -2.45 -20.66 -2.25
CA LYS A 351 -3.64 -21.11 -3.00
C LYS A 351 -4.89 -20.95 -2.18
#